data_AF-A0A957FII9-F1
#
_entry.id   AF-A0A957FII9-F1
#
_cell.length_a   1.000
_cell.length_b   1.000
_cell.length_c   1.000
_cell.angle_alpha   90.00
_cell.angle_beta   90.00
_cell.angle_gamma   90.00
#
_symmetry.space_group_name_H-M   'P 1'
#
loop_
_entity.id
_entity.type
_entity.pdbx_description
1 polymer ?
#
loop_
_entity_poly.entity_id
_entity_poly.type
_entity_poly.pdbx_seq_one_letter_code
_entity_poly.pdbx_strand_id
1 'polypeptide(L)' 'IILGAAVFGGPVSTTQVMSSSIMGAGMAERLTKVRWKVGYDMLVAWVLTIPISAALAAGSYFVMVRILGMK' A
#
# COMPACT_ATOMS: atom_id res chain seq x y z
N ILE A 1 -11.24 -13.28 1.28
CA ILE A 1 -10.07 -12.74 0.56
C ILE A 1 -8.77 -13.35 1.09
N ILE A 2 -8.40 -13.14 2.37
CA ILE A 2 -7.13 -13.65 2.93
C ILE A 2 -6.97 -15.17 2.77
N LEU A 3 -7.96 -15.96 3.21
CA LEU A 3 -7.90 -17.43 3.08
C LEU A 3 -7.86 -17.88 1.62
N GLY A 4 -8.60 -17.22 0.73
CA GLY A 4 -8.54 -17.50 -0.71
C GLY A 4 -7.13 -17.23 -1.24
N ALA A 5 -6.56 -16.08 -0.95
CA ALA A 5 -5.20 -15.74 -1.36
C ALA A 5 -4.14 -16.69 -0.79
N ALA A 6 -4.31 -17.15 0.46
CA ALA A 6 -3.42 -18.13 1.08
C ALA A 6 -3.45 -19.49 0.35
N VAL A 7 -4.63 -19.96 -0.06
CA VAL A 7 -4.78 -21.20 -0.84
C VAL A 7 -4.18 -21.07 -2.24
N PHE A 8 -4.33 -19.90 -2.87
CA PHE A 8 -3.82 -19.64 -4.22
C PHE A 8 -2.38 -19.08 -4.25
N GLY A 9 -1.72 -18.91 -3.09
CA GLY A 9 -0.36 -18.36 -2.99
C GLY A 9 -0.23 -16.89 -3.43
N GLY A 10 -1.33 -16.15 -3.51
CA GLY A 10 -1.34 -14.76 -3.98
C GLY A 10 -0.83 -13.79 -2.91
N PRO A 11 0.05 -12.83 -3.25
CA PRO A 11 0.47 -11.79 -2.32
C PRO A 11 -0.71 -10.85 -2.02
N VAL A 12 -1.04 -10.67 -0.73
CA VAL A 12 -2.10 -9.75 -0.29
C VAL A 12 -1.68 -8.91 0.90
N SER A 13 -2.11 -7.65 0.92
CA SER A 13 -1.91 -6.74 2.05
C SER A 13 -3.00 -6.96 3.11
N THR A 14 -2.63 -7.51 4.27
CA THR A 14 -3.56 -7.76 5.38
C THR A 14 -4.12 -6.46 5.96
N THR A 15 -3.32 -5.39 6.04
CA THR A 15 -3.76 -4.06 6.48
C THR A 15 -4.84 -3.50 5.56
N GLN A 16 -4.68 -3.65 4.24
CA GLN A 16 -5.68 -3.19 3.27
C GLN A 16 -7.01 -3.95 3.40
N VAL A 17 -6.95 -5.26 3.59
CA VAL A 17 -8.15 -6.10 3.77
C VAL A 17 -8.85 -5.77 5.10
N MET A 18 -8.09 -5.56 6.18
CA MET A 18 -8.65 -5.18 7.48
C MET A 18 -9.32 -3.81 7.44
N SER A 19 -8.62 -2.77 6.95
CA SER A 19 -9.18 -1.41 6.91
C SER A 19 -10.44 -1.31 6.04
N SER A 20 -10.46 -2.00 4.89
CA SER A 20 -11.65 -2.04 4.03
C SER A 20 -12.82 -2.77 4.69
N SER A 21 -12.55 -3.86 5.42
CA SER A 21 -13.58 -4.58 6.19
C SER A 21 -14.18 -3.72 7.30
N ILE A 22 -13.36 -2.95 8.03
CA ILE A 22 -13.81 -2.02 9.08
C ILE A 22 -14.66 -0.90 8.47
N MET A 23 -14.21 -0.30 7.37
CA MET A 23 -14.99 0.73 6.68
C MET A 23 -16.32 0.17 6.16
N GLY A 24 -16.33 -1.02 5.56
CA GLY A 24 -17.54 -1.69 5.08
C GLY A 24 -18.53 -2.01 6.20
N ALA A 25 -18.05 -2.53 7.34
CA ALA A 25 -18.88 -2.77 8.52
C ALA A 25 -19.48 -1.46 9.07
N GLY A 26 -18.71 -0.38 9.09
CA GLY A 26 -19.20 0.95 9.47
C GLY A 26 -20.28 1.49 8.52
N MET A 27 -20.12 1.28 7.20
CA MET A 27 -21.11 1.69 6.20
C MET A 27 -22.45 0.95 6.36
N ALA A 28 -22.42 -0.33 6.73
CA ALA A 28 -23.61 -1.14 6.94
C ALA A 28 -24.48 -0.62 8.10
N GLU A 29 -23.86 0.02 9.10
CA GLU A 29 -24.58 0.63 10.20
C GLU A 29 -25.02 2.07 9.86
N ARG A 30 -24.06 2.96 9.56
CA ARG A 30 -24.29 4.35 9.12
C ARG A 30 -23.09 4.90 8.36
N LEU A 31 -23.32 5.51 7.19
CA LEU A 31 -22.26 6.13 6.38
C LEU A 31 -21.42 7.18 7.13
N THR A 32 -22.01 7.87 8.10
CA THR A 32 -21.35 8.90 8.92
C THR A 32 -20.43 8.33 10.01
N LYS A 33 -20.52 7.04 10.36
CA LYS A 33 -19.57 6.38 11.29
C LYS A 33 -18.21 6.15 10.65
N VAL A 34 -18.13 6.14 9.32
CA VAL A 34 -16.91 5.84 8.58
C VAL A 34 -15.98 7.04 8.56
N ARG A 35 -14.72 6.83 8.94
CA ARG A 35 -13.67 7.85 8.87
C ARG A 35 -13.07 7.91 7.46
N TRP A 36 -13.80 8.54 6.54
CA TRP A 36 -13.42 8.67 5.13
C TRP A 36 -12.02 9.24 4.89
N LYS A 37 -11.54 10.11 5.77
CA LYS A 37 -10.17 10.63 5.73
C LYS A 37 -9.12 9.52 5.74
N VAL A 38 -9.30 8.48 6.55
CA VAL A 38 -8.36 7.35 6.61
C VAL A 38 -8.36 6.58 5.29
N GLY A 39 -9.54 6.35 4.70
CA GLY A 39 -9.65 5.72 3.38
C GLY A 39 -8.95 6.53 2.30
N TYR A 40 -9.10 7.86 2.32
CA TYR A 40 -8.41 8.75 1.40
C TYR A 40 -6.89 8.73 1.59
N ASP A 41 -6.40 8.85 2.84
CA ASP A 41 -4.97 8.79 3.16
C ASP A 41 -4.35 7.46 2.69
N MET A 42 -5.08 6.34 2.81
CA MET A 42 -4.66 5.03 2.28
C MET A 42 -4.57 5.00 0.75
N LEU A 43 -5.55 5.55 0.04
CA LEU A 43 -5.53 5.61 -1.43
C LEU A 43 -4.36 6.44 -1.95
N VAL A 44 -4.14 7.61 -1.33
CA VAL A 44 -3.00 8.48 -1.66
C VAL A 44 -1.68 7.74 -1.39
N ALA A 45 -1.55 7.07 -0.25
CA ALA A 45 -0.35 6.31 0.06
C ALA A 45 -0.05 5.21 -0.98
N TRP A 46 -1.04 4.47 -1.47
CA TRP A 46 -0.82 3.42 -2.48
C TRP A 46 -0.31 3.98 -3.81
N VAL A 47 -0.87 5.10 -4.26
CA VAL A 47 -0.43 5.75 -5.50
C VAL A 47 0.95 6.37 -5.34
N LEU A 48 1.25 6.95 -4.17
CA LEU A 48 2.49 7.68 -3.92
C LEU A 48 3.68 6.76 -3.60
N THR A 49 3.44 5.61 -2.97
CA THR A 49 4.51 4.70 -2.54
C THR A 49 5.29 4.10 -3.72
N ILE A 50 4.61 3.70 -4.80
CA ILE A 50 5.30 3.11 -5.97
C ILE A 50 6.27 4.10 -6.63
N PRO A 51 5.87 5.34 -7.00
CA PRO A 51 6.79 6.34 -7.56
C PRO A 51 7.93 6.70 -6.62
N ILE A 52 7.65 6.87 -5.32
CA ILE A 52 8.69 7.23 -4.35
C ILE A 52 9.69 6.09 -4.19
N SER A 53 9.24 4.84 -4.04
CA SER A 53 10.14 3.69 -3.95
C SER A 53 10.97 3.53 -5.21
N ALA A 54 10.39 3.76 -6.40
CA ALA A 54 11.13 3.73 -7.66
C ALA A 54 12.19 4.83 -7.74
N ALA A 55 11.85 6.07 -7.36
CA ALA A 55 12.78 7.19 -7.35
C ALA A 55 13.93 6.97 -6.36
N LEU A 56 13.63 6.46 -5.16
CA LEU A 56 14.64 6.14 -4.14
C LEU A 56 15.55 4.99 -4.59
N ALA A 57 15.00 3.94 -5.20
CA ALA A 57 15.78 2.83 -5.76
C ALA A 57 16.72 3.32 -6.88
N ALA A 58 16.22 4.13 -7.81
CA ALA A 58 17.03 4.69 -8.89
C ALA A 58 18.13 5.63 -8.37
N GLY A 59 17.79 6.51 -7.41
CA GLY A 59 18.76 7.42 -6.80
C GLY A 59 19.85 6.69 -6.03
N SER A 60 19.49 5.70 -5.20
CA SER A 60 20.46 4.89 -4.47
C SER A 60 21.35 4.05 -5.39
N TYR A 61 20.79 3.46 -6.45
CA TYR A 61 21.58 2.76 -7.46
C TYR A 61 22.60 3.67 -8.14
N PHE A 62 22.18 4.88 -8.56
CA PHE A 62 23.07 5.83 -9.21
C PHE A 62 24.21 6.28 -8.30
N VAL A 63 23.92 6.57 -7.03
CA VAL A 63 24.93 6.91 -6.02
C VAL A 63 25.90 5.75 -5.81
N MET A 64 25.38 4.52 -5.67
CA MET A 64 26.19 3.33 -5.45
C MET A 64 27.15 3.06 -6.63
N VAL A 65 26.65 3.15 -7.87
CA VAL A 65 27.47 3.01 -9.08
C VAL A 65 28.56 4.08 -9.14
N ARG A 66 28.24 5.33 -8.78
CA ARG A 66 29.19 6.45 -8.82
C ARG A 66 30.31 6.30 -7.78
N ILE A 67 30.01 5.71 -6.62
CA ILE A 67 30.97 5.47 -5.53
C ILE A 67 31.84 4.25 -5.82
N LEU A 68 31.27 3.15 -6.33
CA LEU A 68 32.04 1.92 -6.59
C LEU A 68 32.97 2.03 -7.81
N GLY A 69 32.93 3.13 -8.56
CA GLY A 69 33.79 3.34 -9.74
C GLY A 69 33.56 2.34 -10.87
N MET A 70 32.46 1.58 -10.81
CA MET A 70 32.04 0.66 -11.86
C MET A 70 31.59 1.51 -13.06
N LYS A 71 32.42 1.53 -14.09
CA LYS A 71 32.08 2.08 -15.40
C LYS A 71 31.08 1.18 -16.11
#